data_AF-A0A954LJH2-F1
#
_entry.id   AF-A0A954LJH2-F1
#
_cell.length_a   1.000
_cell.length_b   1.000
_cell.length_c   1.000
_cell.angle_alpha   90.00
_cell.angle_beta   90.00
_cell.angle_gamma   90.00
#
_symmetry.space_group_name_H-M   'P 1'
#
loop_
_entity.id
_entity.type
_entity.pdbx_description
1 polymer ?
#
loop_
_entity_poly.entity_id
_entity_poly.type
_entity_poly.pdbx_seq_one_letter_code
_entity_poly.pdbx_strand_id
1 'polypeptide(L)' 'MSNEDEFLNRIRADRDNPVPYLVYADWLDDQGDPRGEFIRIQCELEEPHLPRGRARMLRLCEKELLDEHRDDWLGALADS' A
#
# COMPACT_ATOMS: atom_id res chain seq x y z
N MET A 1 -22.82 -1.70 0.33
CA MET A 1 -21.47 -1.56 0.90
C MET A 1 -20.60 -2.47 0.07
N SER A 2 -19.59 -1.92 -0.61
CA SER A 2 -18.58 -2.75 -1.27
C SER A 2 -17.75 -3.47 -0.22
N ASN A 3 -17.16 -4.62 -0.54
CA ASN A 3 -16.19 -5.27 0.34
C ASN A 3 -15.00 -4.32 0.64
N GLU A 4 -14.61 -3.48 -0.32
CA GLU A 4 -13.56 -2.46 -0.16
C GLU A 4 -13.92 -1.41 0.91
N ASP A 5 -15.18 -0.95 0.96
CA ASP A 5 -15.63 0.02 1.97
C ASP A 5 -15.46 -0.51 3.40
N GLU A 6 -15.62 -1.82 3.60
CA GLU A 6 -15.44 -2.45 4.91
C GLU A 6 -13.97 -2.43 5.35
N PHE A 7 -13.05 -2.76 4.46
CA PHE A 7 -11.61 -2.68 4.74
C PHE A 7 -11.19 -1.24 5.05
N LEU A 8 -11.63 -0.28 4.24
CA LEU A 8 -11.32 1.14 4.45
C LEU A 8 -11.88 1.66 5.78
N ASN A 9 -13.06 1.20 6.21
CA ASN A 9 -13.61 1.57 7.51
C ASN A 9 -12.81 1.00 8.67
N ARG A 10 -12.26 -0.22 8.55
CA ARG A 10 -11.37 -0.80 9.57
C ARG A 10 -10.06 -0.02 9.67
N ILE A 11 -9.46 0.35 8.55
CA ILE A 11 -8.26 1.20 8.50
C ILE A 11 -8.52 2.57 9.16
N ARG A 12 -9.67 3.20 8.87
CA ARG A 12 -10.03 4.49 9.47
C ARG A 12 -10.23 4.41 10.99
N ALA A 13 -10.67 3.27 11.51
CA ALA A 13 -10.90 3.07 12.92
C ALA A 13 -9.60 2.96 13.73
N ASP A 14 -8.50 2.49 13.11
CA ASP A 14 -7.21 2.29 13.76
C ASP A 14 -6.07 2.47 12.74
N ARG A 15 -5.63 3.72 12.57
CA ARG A 15 -4.70 4.12 11.49
C ARG A 15 -3.24 3.79 11.76
N ASP A 16 -2.88 3.60 13.04
CA ASP A 16 -1.51 3.32 13.48
C ASP A 16 -1.23 1.81 13.56
N ASN A 17 -2.27 0.99 13.38
CA ASN A 17 -2.17 -0.45 13.36
C ASN A 17 -1.95 -0.94 11.92
N PRO A 18 -0.88 -1.68 11.63
CA PRO A 18 -0.63 -2.19 10.28
C PRO A 18 -1.58 -3.34 9.89
N VAL A 19 -2.22 -4.01 10.84
CA VAL A 19 -3.03 -5.22 10.57
C VAL A 19 -4.19 -4.97 9.60
N PRO A 20 -5.03 -3.93 9.76
CA PRO A 20 -6.08 -3.63 8.80
C PRO A 20 -5.57 -3.36 7.38
N TYR A 21 -4.40 -2.75 7.24
CA TYR A 21 -3.76 -2.50 5.95
C TYR A 21 -3.28 -3.79 5.30
N LEU A 22 -2.65 -4.70 6.06
CA LEU A 22 -2.16 -5.98 5.55
C LEU A 22 -3.31 -6.90 5.10
N VAL A 23 -4.42 -6.93 5.85
CA VAL A 23 -5.61 -7.69 5.44
C VAL A 23 -6.24 -7.10 4.17
N TYR A 24 -6.23 -5.77 4.05
CA TYR A 24 -6.70 -5.12 2.82
C TYR A 24 -5.78 -5.43 1.63
N ALA A 25 -4.45 -5.47 1.86
CA ALA A 25 -3.48 -5.87 0.87
C ALA A 25 -3.69 -7.32 0.39
N ASP A 26 -3.94 -8.26 1.31
CA ASP A 26 -4.27 -9.65 0.96
C ASP A 26 -5.51 -9.70 0.03
N TRP A 27 -6.55 -8.91 0.33
CA TRP A 27 -7.75 -8.85 -0.50
C TRP A 27 -7.48 -8.23 -1.89
N LEU A 28 -6.61 -7.22 -1.99
CA LEU A 28 -6.21 -6.62 -3.26
C LEU A 28 -5.39 -7.60 -4.11
N ASP A 29 -4.48 -8.35 -3.50
CA ASP A 29 -3.68 -9.37 -4.16
C ASP A 29 -4.57 -10.47 -4.78
N ASP A 30 -5.64 -10.87 -4.09
CA ASP A 30 -6.65 -11.82 -4.62
C ASP A 30 -7.38 -11.29 -5.86
N GLN A 31 -7.46 -9.97 -6.03
CA GLN A 31 -8.03 -9.32 -7.23
C GLN A 31 -6.96 -9.06 -8.32
N GLY A 32 -5.69 -9.36 -8.05
CA GLY A 32 -4.57 -8.99 -8.91
C GLY A 32 -4.31 -7.47 -8.95
N ASP A 33 -4.70 -6.75 -7.89
CA ASP A 33 -4.56 -5.31 -7.81
C ASP A 33 -3.18 -4.91 -7.21
N PRO A 34 -2.34 -4.18 -7.96
CA PRO A 34 -0.98 -3.83 -7.53
C PRO A 34 -0.92 -2.93 -6.29
N ARG A 35 -2.05 -2.34 -5.86
CA ARG A 35 -2.14 -1.60 -4.60
C ARG A 35 -1.83 -2.50 -3.39
N GLY A 36 -2.06 -3.82 -3.49
CA GLY A 36 -1.75 -4.77 -2.43
C GLY A 36 -0.26 -4.81 -2.10
N GLU A 37 0.59 -5.02 -3.11
CA GLU A 37 2.05 -4.96 -2.97
C GLU A 37 2.53 -3.60 -2.44
N PHE A 38 1.97 -2.50 -2.96
CA PHE A 38 2.31 -1.15 -2.49
C PHE A 38 2.08 -0.97 -0.98
N ILE A 39 0.91 -1.40 -0.49
CA ILE A 39 0.54 -1.30 0.92
C ILE A 39 1.51 -2.12 1.80
N ARG A 40 1.89 -3.33 1.38
CA ARG A 40 2.85 -4.15 2.13
C ARG A 40 4.20 -3.45 2.24
N ILE A 41 4.67 -2.84 1.15
CA ILE A 41 5.92 -2.07 1.14
C ILE A 41 5.83 -0.89 2.13
N GLN A 42 4.72 -0.14 2.14
CA GLN A 42 4.50 0.95 3.10
C GLN A 42 4.54 0.46 4.54
N CYS A 43 3.77 -0.58 4.87
CA CYS A 43 3.74 -1.15 6.23
C CYS A 43 5.12 -1.64 6.67
N GLU A 44 5.88 -2.28 5.78
CA GLU A 44 7.22 -2.75 6.09
C GLU A 44 8.20 -1.58 6.30
N LEU A 45 8.06 -0.48 5.55
CA LEU A 45 8.87 0.73 5.72
C LEU A 45 8.64 1.44 7.05
N GLU A 46 7.48 1.26 7.68
CA GLU A 46 7.14 1.81 8.99
C GLU A 46 7.70 0.98 10.17
N GLU A 47 8.24 -0.22 9.91
CA GLU A 47 8.82 -1.09 10.94
C GLU A 47 10.03 -0.42 11.63
N PRO A 48 9.98 -0.18 12.96
CA PRO A 48 11.01 0.58 13.69
C PRO A 48 12.43 0.02 13.61
N HIS A 49 12.57 -1.27 13.31
CA HIS A 49 13.84 -2.00 13.31
C HIS A 49 14.26 -2.46 11.92
N LEU A 50 13.66 -1.90 10.87
CA LEU A 50 13.98 -2.26 9.49
C LEU A 50 15.45 -1.95 9.16
N PRO A 51 16.23 -2.95 8.68
CA PRO A 51 17.61 -2.71 8.27
C PRO A 51 17.70 -1.69 7.13
N ARG A 52 18.65 -0.74 7.21
CA ARG A 52 18.82 0.32 6.21
C ARG A 52 18.95 -0.18 4.77
N GLY A 53 19.61 -1.32 4.57
CA GLY A 53 19.72 -1.95 3.24
C GLY A 53 18.37 -2.38 2.68
N ARG A 54 17.54 -3.01 3.53
CA ARG A 54 16.18 -3.43 3.19
C ARG A 54 15.27 -2.23 2.94
N ALA A 55 15.33 -1.22 3.82
CA ALA A 55 14.61 0.05 3.64
C ALA A 55 14.94 0.72 2.29
N ARG A 56 16.21 0.70 1.87
CA ARG A 56 16.63 1.26 0.58
C ARG A 56 16.05 0.47 -0.60
N MET A 57 16.04 -0.86 -0.52
CA MET A 57 15.46 -1.70 -1.57
C MET A 57 13.95 -1.48 -1.69
N LEU A 58 13.23 -1.49 -0.56
CA LEU A 58 11.80 -1.24 -0.53
C LEU A 58 11.42 0.11 -1.12
N ARG A 59 12.16 1.19 -0.80
CA ARG A 59 11.93 2.52 -1.40
C ARG A 59 12.18 2.56 -2.91
N LEU A 60 13.05 1.69 -3.42
CA LEU A 60 13.24 1.57 -4.86
C LEU A 60 12.03 0.88 -5.49
N CYS A 61 11.60 -0.26 -4.93
CA CYS A 61 10.40 -0.97 -5.38
C CYS A 61 9.13 -0.11 -5.28
N GLU A 62 8.95 0.61 -4.17
CA GLU A 62 7.89 1.59 -3.96
C GLU A 62 7.83 2.62 -5.10
N LYS A 63 9.00 3.17 -5.44
CA LYS A 63 9.11 4.17 -6.50
C LYS A 63 8.80 3.57 -7.87
N GLU A 64 9.35 2.40 -8.18
CA GLU A 64 9.10 1.70 -9.45
C GLU A 64 7.61 1.43 -9.62
N LEU A 65 6.95 0.92 -8.57
CA LEU A 65 5.51 0.64 -8.57
C LEU A 65 4.68 1.93 -8.72
N LEU A 66 5.07 3.01 -8.04
CA LEU A 66 4.42 4.32 -8.21
C LEU A 66 4.62 4.88 -9.60
N ASP A 67 5.80 4.74 -10.21
CA ASP A 67 6.07 5.26 -11.54
C ASP A 67 5.35 4.44 -12.63
N GLU A 68 5.16 3.13 -12.41
CA GLU A 68 4.38 2.25 -13.30
C GLU A 68 2.88 2.51 -13.23
N HIS A 69 2.32 2.71 -12.04
CA HIS A 69 0.88 2.84 -11.83
C HIS A 69 0.42 4.27 -11.57
N ARG A 70 1.30 5.26 -11.71
CA ARG A 70 1.02 6.68 -11.40
C ARG A 70 -0.28 7.16 -12.04
N ASP A 71 -0.39 6.95 -13.35
CA ASP A 71 -1.48 7.49 -14.16
C ASP A 71 -2.81 6.81 -13.84
N ASP A 72 -2.77 5.51 -13.51
CA ASP A 72 -3.96 4.73 -13.16
C ASP A 72 -4.46 5.05 -11.75
N TRP A 73 -3.55 5.17 -10.78
CA TRP A 73 -3.90 5.40 -9.38
C TRP A 73 -4.23 6.87 -9.07
N LEU A 74 -3.47 7.81 -9.65
CA LEU A 74 -3.70 9.24 -9.42
C LEU A 74 -4.72 9.80 -10.40
N GLY A 75 -4.92 9.18 -11.57
CA GLY A 75 -5.82 9.67 -12.61
C GLY A 75 -5.53 11.13 -12.92
N ALA A 76 -6.54 12.00 -12.77
CA ALA A 76 -6.43 13.44 -13.00
C ALA A 76 -5.46 14.17 -12.06
N LEU A 77 -5.02 13.54 -10.95
CA LEU A 77 -4.02 14.10 -10.04
C LEU A 77 -2.58 13.81 -10.48
N ALA A 78 -2.35 12.97 -11.50
CA ALA A 78 -1.01 12.69 -12.01
C ALA A 78 -0.36 13.91 -12.71
N ASP A 79 -1.20 14.77 -13.32
CA ASP A 79 -0.78 15.93 -14.12
C ASP A 79 -0.73 17.27 -13.34
N SER A 80 -0.81 17.25 -12.00
CA SER A 80 -0.88 18.46 -11.15
C SER A 80 0.48 18.96 -10.65
#